data_AF-A0A497IKU2-F1
#
_entry.id   AF-A0A497IKU2-F1
#
_cell.length_a   1.000
_cell.length_b   1.000
_cell.length_c   1.000
_cell.angle_alpha   90.00
_cell.angle_beta   90.00
_cell.angle_gamma   90.00
#
_symmetry.space_group_name_H-M   'P 1'
#
loop_
_entity.id
_entity.type
_entity.pdbx_description
1 polymer ?
#
loop_
_entity_poly.entity_id
_entity_poly.type
_entity_poly.pdbx_seq_one_letter_code
_entity_poly.pdbx_strand_id
1 'polypeptide(L)'
;MAVLDTDLRRTDERHYRRVNPFWVQSSPFGYENTNEKVLLFAFPAVLGNYFLHQFVLEVEIAFSGGTPTIDIGKCTLDDPSVDLTYSNLDEDYYIDNTDVTEGSAGYYMPGTSLTEGTPNTVSGTVWAKALRENDVGALIVKGADTAMPAIIATLSSGLTAGRARLYMLVSRIGV
;
A
#
# COMPACT_ATOMS: atom_id res chain seq x y z
N MET A 1 16.05 -15.16 -5.97
CA MET A 1 15.34 -13.87 -5.88
C MET A 1 14.02 -14.15 -5.16
N ALA A 2 13.50 -13.18 -4.41
CA ALA A 2 12.23 -13.35 -3.70
C ALA A 2 11.06 -13.06 -4.65
N VAL A 3 9.98 -13.81 -4.51
CA VAL A 3 8.77 -13.73 -5.35
C VAL A 3 7.60 -13.41 -4.43
N LEU A 4 6.66 -12.56 -4.86
CA LEU A 4 5.42 -12.34 -4.10
C LEU A 4 4.57 -13.60 -4.14
N ASP A 5 3.89 -13.87 -3.03
CA ASP A 5 3.15 -15.12 -2.86
C ASP A 5 1.80 -15.08 -3.61
N THR A 6 1.14 -13.91 -3.61
CA THR A 6 -0.21 -13.77 -4.16
C THR A 6 -0.37 -12.48 -4.95
N ASP A 7 -0.96 -12.57 -6.15
CA ASP A 7 -1.38 -11.42 -6.97
C ASP A 7 -2.88 -11.13 -6.77
N LEU A 8 -3.19 -10.06 -6.04
CA LEU A 8 -4.55 -9.57 -5.84
C LEU A 8 -4.82 -8.26 -6.58
N ARG A 9 -3.99 -7.90 -7.56
CA ARG A 9 -4.26 -6.76 -8.44
C ARG A 9 -5.58 -7.01 -9.15
N ARG A 10 -6.54 -6.11 -8.97
CA ARG A 10 -7.75 -6.15 -9.76
C ARG A 10 -7.37 -5.83 -11.21
N THR A 11 -7.62 -6.76 -12.14
CA THR A 11 -7.51 -6.49 -13.56
C THR A 11 -8.45 -5.34 -13.88
N ASP A 12 -7.88 -4.37 -14.54
CA ASP A 12 -8.35 -3.02 -14.50
C ASP A 12 -9.70 -2.82 -15.21
N GLU A 13 -10.77 -2.48 -14.49
CA GLU A 13 -12.02 -1.95 -15.06
C GLU A 13 -11.86 -0.47 -15.54
N ARG A 14 -10.67 -0.05 -16.00
CA ARG A 14 -10.37 1.33 -16.49
C ARG A 14 -10.92 1.62 -17.90
N HIS A 15 -12.17 1.26 -18.17
CA HIS A 15 -12.87 1.70 -19.39
C HIS A 15 -13.65 3.02 -19.24
N TYR A 16 -13.61 3.67 -18.07
CA TYR A 16 -14.23 4.99 -17.89
C TYR A 16 -13.21 6.00 -17.36
N ARG A 17 -13.04 7.14 -18.07
CA ARG A 17 -12.27 8.31 -17.63
C ARG A 17 -12.80 8.75 -16.26
N ARG A 18 -12.16 8.30 -15.18
CA ARG A 18 -12.42 8.83 -13.84
C ARG A 18 -11.88 10.26 -13.80
N VAL A 19 -12.68 11.19 -13.27
CA VAL A 19 -12.25 12.57 -13.06
C VAL A 19 -11.07 12.54 -12.09
N ASN A 20 -9.99 13.23 -12.42
CA ASN A 20 -8.77 13.29 -11.63
C ASN A 20 -8.91 14.40 -10.57
N PRO A 21 -8.71 14.15 -9.25
CA PRO A 21 -8.29 12.90 -8.59
C PRO A 21 -9.42 11.88 -8.40
N PHE A 22 -9.06 10.59 -8.28
CA PHE A 22 -10.02 9.51 -8.03
C PHE A 22 -9.53 8.50 -6.99
N TRP A 23 -10.47 7.88 -6.30
CA TRP A 23 -10.20 6.75 -5.41
C TRP A 23 -10.09 5.44 -6.20
N VAL A 24 -9.10 4.64 -5.83
CA VAL A 24 -8.96 3.24 -6.22
C VAL A 24 -8.99 2.36 -4.97
N GLN A 25 -9.43 1.13 -5.14
CA GLN A 25 -9.50 0.13 -4.08
C GLN A 25 -8.82 -1.16 -4.55
N SER A 26 -8.16 -1.86 -3.64
CA SER A 26 -7.59 -3.17 -3.89
C SER A 26 -8.69 -4.24 -3.89
N SER A 27 -8.34 -5.46 -4.33
CA SER A 27 -9.11 -6.63 -3.91
C SER A 27 -8.94 -6.81 -2.40
N PRO A 28 -9.94 -7.39 -1.71
CA PRO A 28 -9.78 -7.70 -0.29
C PRO A 28 -8.73 -8.79 -0.09
N PHE A 29 -7.97 -8.68 0.99
CA PHE A 29 -7.00 -9.66 1.46
C PHE A 29 -7.34 -10.04 2.89
N GLY A 30 -6.93 -11.23 3.35
CA GLY A 30 -7.38 -11.73 4.64
C GLY A 30 -6.45 -12.77 5.24
N TYR A 31 -6.94 -13.47 6.26
CA TYR A 31 -6.20 -14.52 6.97
C TYR A 31 -5.72 -15.65 6.06
N GLU A 32 -6.36 -15.84 4.91
CA GLU A 32 -5.93 -16.77 3.86
C GLU A 32 -4.53 -16.43 3.31
N ASN A 33 -4.11 -15.17 3.42
CA ASN A 33 -2.80 -14.67 3.03
C ASN A 33 -1.85 -14.51 4.23
N THR A 34 -2.06 -15.28 5.30
CA THR A 34 -1.17 -15.24 6.47
C THR A 34 0.25 -15.62 6.07
N ASN A 35 1.24 -14.86 6.56
CA ASN A 35 2.66 -15.04 6.22
C ASN A 35 3.00 -14.85 4.72
N GLU A 36 2.11 -14.21 3.96
CA GLU A 36 2.31 -13.90 2.55
C GLU A 36 2.56 -12.42 2.32
N LYS A 37 3.26 -12.12 1.22
CA LYS A 37 3.33 -10.79 0.63
C LYS A 37 2.39 -10.71 -0.56
N VAL A 38 1.39 -9.85 -0.42
CA VAL A 38 0.26 -9.77 -1.34
C VAL A 38 0.39 -8.53 -2.20
N LEU A 39 0.36 -8.69 -3.53
CA LEU A 39 0.36 -7.57 -4.46
C LEU A 39 -1.02 -6.91 -4.54
N LEU A 40 -1.11 -5.62 -4.24
CA LEU A 40 -2.37 -4.86 -4.24
C LEU A 40 -2.52 -3.95 -5.46
N PHE A 41 -1.46 -3.20 -5.78
CA PHE A 41 -1.44 -2.28 -6.92
C PHE A 41 -0.10 -2.35 -7.64
N ALA A 42 -0.11 -2.10 -8.95
CA ALA A 42 1.10 -1.93 -9.75
C ALA A 42 0.92 -0.79 -10.76
N PHE A 43 2.03 -0.15 -11.12
CA PHE A 43 2.05 1.04 -11.96
C PHE A 43 2.82 0.77 -13.27
N PRO A 44 2.22 0.04 -14.24
CA PRO A 44 2.91 -0.40 -15.46
C PRO A 44 3.12 0.69 -16.51
N ALA A 45 2.46 1.84 -16.37
CA ALA A 45 2.44 2.85 -17.42
C ALA A 45 3.76 3.62 -17.47
N VAL A 46 4.64 3.26 -18.41
CA VAL A 46 5.85 4.02 -18.75
C VAL A 46 5.47 5.49 -18.99
N LEU A 47 6.17 6.42 -18.34
CA LEU A 47 5.90 7.87 -18.33
C LEU A 47 4.60 8.30 -17.60
N GLY A 48 3.84 7.36 -17.03
CA GLY A 48 2.71 7.68 -16.17
C GLY A 48 3.19 8.05 -14.78
N ASN A 49 3.12 9.33 -14.42
CA ASN A 49 3.38 9.76 -13.05
C ASN A 49 2.08 9.71 -12.23
N TYR A 50 2.13 9.16 -11.03
CA TYR A 50 0.99 9.06 -10.12
C TYR A 50 1.31 9.79 -8.83
N PHE A 51 0.49 10.77 -8.48
CA PHE A 51 0.57 11.46 -7.20
C PHE A 51 -0.38 10.82 -6.21
N LEU A 52 0.20 10.35 -5.11
CA LEU A 52 -0.49 9.62 -4.06
C LEU A 52 -0.93 10.60 -2.98
N HIS A 53 -2.22 10.90 -2.92
CA HIS A 53 -2.76 11.91 -2.01
C HIS A 53 -3.04 11.35 -0.61
N GLN A 54 -3.62 10.15 -0.55
CA GLN A 54 -4.08 9.57 0.71
C GLN A 54 -4.18 8.04 0.60
N PHE A 55 -3.87 7.37 1.71
CA PHE A 55 -4.15 5.96 1.92
C PHE A 55 -5.16 5.77 3.06
N VAL A 56 -6.02 4.77 2.92
CA VAL A 56 -6.95 4.31 3.95
C VAL A 56 -7.00 2.79 3.91
N LEU A 57 -6.70 2.15 5.03
CA LEU A 57 -6.89 0.72 5.22
C LEU A 57 -8.23 0.49 5.92
N GLU A 58 -9.12 -0.28 5.32
CA GLU A 58 -10.32 -0.78 5.98
C GLU A 58 -10.05 -2.19 6.50
N VAL A 59 -10.20 -2.39 7.81
CA VAL A 59 -10.37 -3.72 8.38
C VAL A 59 -11.86 -4.04 8.33
N GLU A 60 -12.26 -4.83 7.33
CA GLU A 60 -13.66 -5.24 7.11
C GLU A 60 -14.10 -6.22 8.21
N ILE A 61 -13.21 -7.15 8.57
CA ILE A 61 -13.41 -8.16 9.61
C ILE A 61 -12.18 -8.15 10.50
N ALA A 62 -12.38 -7.99 11.82
CA ALA A 62 -11.30 -8.00 12.80
C ALA A 62 -10.42 -9.24 12.67
N PHE A 63 -9.11 -9.04 12.70
CA PHE A 63 -8.13 -10.11 12.67
C PHE A 63 -8.03 -10.78 14.04
N SER A 64 -7.88 -12.10 14.03
CA SER A 64 -7.70 -12.91 15.24
C SER A 64 -6.77 -14.09 14.98
N GLY A 65 -6.25 -14.69 16.05
CA GLY A 65 -5.19 -15.69 15.97
C GLY A 65 -3.80 -15.03 15.90
N GLY A 66 -2.80 -15.67 16.51
CA GLY A 66 -1.44 -15.13 16.58
C GLY A 66 -1.36 -13.73 17.20
N THR A 67 -0.36 -12.97 16.76
CA THR A 67 -0.28 -11.51 16.95
C THR A 67 -0.52 -10.86 15.59
N PRO A 68 -1.72 -10.33 15.33
CA PRO A 68 -2.02 -9.70 14.05
C PRO A 68 -1.14 -8.49 13.81
N THR A 69 -0.47 -8.44 12.66
CA THR A 69 0.15 -7.23 12.14
C THR A 69 -0.18 -7.11 10.66
N ILE A 70 -0.45 -5.89 10.22
CA ILE A 70 -0.70 -5.58 8.80
C ILE A 70 0.15 -4.37 8.43
N ASP A 71 1.07 -4.56 7.49
CA ASP A 71 1.94 -3.51 6.98
C ASP A 71 1.65 -3.29 5.49
N ILE A 72 1.57 -2.02 5.06
CA ILE A 72 1.39 -1.63 3.66
C ILE A 72 2.66 -0.97 3.16
N GLY A 73 3.27 -1.65 2.20
CA GLY A 73 4.61 -1.35 1.74
C GLY A 73 4.70 -1.10 0.25
N LYS A 74 5.93 -0.88 -0.20
CA LYS A 74 6.27 -0.81 -1.62
C LYS A 74 7.28 -1.89 -1.99
N CYS A 75 7.27 -2.23 -3.26
CA CYS A 75 8.37 -2.97 -3.89
C CYS A 75 8.50 -2.57 -5.36
N THR A 76 9.53 -3.09 -6.02
CA THR A 76 9.74 -2.98 -7.46
C THR A 76 9.64 -4.37 -8.07
N LEU A 77 8.72 -4.56 -9.03
CA LEU A 77 8.57 -5.81 -9.78
C LEU A 77 9.46 -5.77 -11.03
N ASP A 78 10.24 -6.81 -11.26
CA ASP A 78 11.17 -6.84 -12.39
C ASP A 78 10.41 -6.98 -13.71
N ASP A 79 9.58 -8.03 -13.84
CA ASP A 79 8.64 -8.23 -14.95
C ASP A 79 7.38 -8.97 -14.49
N PRO A 80 6.31 -8.26 -14.10
CA PRO A 80 5.08 -8.88 -13.61
C PRO A 80 4.24 -9.56 -14.68
N SER A 81 4.68 -9.55 -15.94
CA SER A 81 4.07 -10.36 -17.01
C SER A 81 4.64 -11.78 -17.04
N VAL A 82 5.79 -12.01 -16.40
CA VAL A 82 6.50 -13.29 -16.36
C VAL A 82 6.47 -13.90 -14.96
N ASP A 83 6.85 -13.14 -13.94
CA ASP A 83 6.83 -13.58 -12.55
C ASP A 83 6.61 -12.42 -11.58
N LEU A 84 6.31 -12.72 -10.32
CA LEU A 84 6.19 -11.68 -9.28
C LEU A 84 7.51 -11.47 -8.54
N THR A 85 8.64 -11.64 -9.24
CA THR A 85 9.95 -11.41 -8.65
C THR A 85 10.10 -9.92 -8.32
N TYR A 86 10.54 -9.64 -7.10
CA TYR A 86 10.63 -8.27 -6.60
C TYR A 86 12.01 -7.92 -6.02
N SER A 87 12.26 -6.62 -6.00
CA SER A 87 13.40 -5.96 -5.36
C SER A 87 12.95 -4.71 -4.58
N ASN A 88 13.86 -4.10 -3.82
CA ASN A 88 13.64 -2.85 -3.07
C ASN A 88 12.38 -2.86 -2.19
N LEU A 89 12.16 -3.98 -1.50
CA LEU A 89 11.04 -4.16 -0.58
C LEU A 89 11.20 -3.26 0.65
N ASP A 90 10.11 -2.61 1.01
CA ASP A 90 9.95 -1.78 2.19
C ASP A 90 8.50 -1.97 2.68
N GLU A 91 8.32 -2.80 3.72
CA GLU A 91 7.03 -3.41 4.10
C GLU A 91 6.05 -2.42 4.75
N ASP A 92 6.57 -1.36 5.39
CA ASP A 92 5.84 -0.37 6.19
C ASP A 92 5.91 1.05 5.58
N TYR A 93 6.28 1.16 4.30
CA TYR A 93 6.50 2.45 3.64
C TYR A 93 5.28 3.39 3.63
N TYR A 94 4.05 2.84 3.52
CA TYR A 94 2.82 3.62 3.41
C TYR A 94 1.97 3.60 4.69
N ILE A 95 1.72 2.43 5.26
CA ILE A 95 1.01 2.23 6.55
C ILE A 95 1.80 1.20 7.35
N ASP A 96 2.11 1.51 8.60
CA ASP A 96 2.75 0.59 9.56
C ASP A 96 1.67 -0.08 10.42
N ASN A 97 1.91 -1.29 10.91
CA ASN A 97 1.01 -1.99 11.84
C ASN A 97 0.65 -1.13 13.06
N THR A 98 1.54 -0.23 13.49
CA THR A 98 1.26 0.65 14.63
C THR A 98 0.16 1.68 14.35
N ASP A 99 -0.16 1.92 13.08
CA ASP A 99 -1.27 2.79 12.65
C ASP A 99 -2.62 2.06 12.61
N VAL A 100 -2.63 0.74 12.78
CA VAL A 100 -3.79 -0.13 12.61
C VAL A 100 -4.17 -0.75 13.95
N THR A 101 -5.47 -0.88 14.22
CA THR A 101 -5.97 -1.71 15.32
C THR A 101 -6.62 -2.95 14.72
N GLU A 102 -5.82 -3.96 14.40
CA GLU A 102 -6.21 -5.12 13.59
C GLU A 102 -7.34 -5.93 14.22
N GLY A 103 -7.40 -5.96 15.56
CA GLY A 103 -8.46 -6.61 16.32
C GLY A 103 -9.82 -5.89 16.29
N SER A 104 -9.95 -4.77 15.58
CA SER A 104 -11.18 -3.99 15.46
C SER A 104 -11.49 -3.65 14.00
N ALA A 105 -12.72 -3.90 13.58
CA ALA A 105 -13.19 -3.44 12.28
C ALA A 105 -13.26 -1.91 12.27
N GLY A 106 -12.81 -1.29 11.18
CA GLY A 106 -12.71 0.16 11.10
C GLY A 106 -11.87 0.65 9.93
N TYR A 107 -11.75 1.97 9.83
CA TYR A 107 -10.90 2.64 8.83
C TYR A 107 -9.70 3.25 9.53
N TYR A 108 -8.52 2.90 9.06
CA TYR A 108 -7.23 3.33 9.56
C TYR A 108 -6.52 4.14 8.50
N MET A 109 -5.89 5.22 8.92
CA MET A 109 -5.07 6.08 8.08
C MET A 109 -3.66 6.09 8.66
N PRO A 110 -2.63 6.22 7.82
CA PRO A 110 -1.27 6.26 8.33
C PRO A 110 -1.08 7.41 9.32
N GLY A 111 -0.37 7.11 10.39
CA GLY A 111 -0.12 8.00 11.49
C GLY A 111 0.68 9.21 11.02
N THR A 112 0.20 10.38 11.40
CA THR A 112 0.93 11.64 11.22
C THR A 112 0.96 12.36 12.56
N SER A 113 1.41 11.68 13.61
CA SER A 113 1.52 12.29 14.93
C SER A 113 2.71 13.24 14.97
N LEU A 114 2.49 14.38 15.62
CA LEU A 114 3.55 15.30 16.03
C LEU A 114 3.94 14.95 17.46
N THR A 115 5.22 14.70 17.70
CA THR A 115 5.72 14.68 19.07
C THR A 115 5.80 16.11 19.59
N GLU A 116 4.90 16.48 20.51
CA GLU A 116 4.95 17.77 21.20
C GLU A 116 6.31 17.94 21.91
N GLY A 117 6.98 19.08 21.73
CA GLY A 117 8.24 19.41 22.40
C GLY A 117 9.52 19.29 21.57
N THR A 118 9.44 18.82 20.31
CA THR A 118 10.55 18.87 19.35
C THR A 118 10.08 19.51 18.03
N PRO A 119 10.60 20.69 17.65
CA PRO A 119 10.35 21.24 16.32
C PRO A 119 10.80 20.24 15.25
N ASN A 120 9.93 19.94 14.28
CA ASN A 120 10.23 19.21 13.05
C ASN A 120 10.45 17.68 13.15
N THR A 121 9.98 17.00 14.20
CA THR A 121 9.96 15.52 14.22
C THR A 121 8.55 15.04 13.86
N VAL A 122 8.34 14.63 12.61
CA VAL A 122 7.14 13.89 12.19
C VAL A 122 7.40 12.40 12.43
N SER A 123 6.58 11.76 13.27
CA SER A 123 6.54 10.30 13.38
C SER A 123 5.47 9.72 12.47
N GLY A 124 5.77 8.57 11.86
CA GLY A 124 4.92 7.88 10.91
C GLY A 124 5.74 7.22 9.81
N THR A 125 5.05 6.60 8.87
CA THR A 125 5.66 5.97 7.70
C THR A 125 6.41 6.98 6.83
N VAL A 126 7.30 6.49 5.96
CA VAL A 126 8.08 7.36 5.07
C VAL A 126 7.17 8.20 4.19
N TRP A 127 6.07 7.63 3.68
CA TRP A 127 5.07 8.37 2.92
C TRP A 127 4.33 9.41 3.78
N ALA A 128 3.91 9.06 4.99
CA ALA A 128 3.18 9.97 5.87
C ALA A 128 4.04 11.19 6.28
N LYS A 129 5.33 10.96 6.52
CA LYS A 129 6.32 12.01 6.76
C LYS A 129 6.47 12.93 5.54
N ALA A 130 6.64 12.36 4.35
CA ALA A 130 6.75 13.14 3.11
C ALA A 130 5.52 14.04 2.87
N LEU A 131 4.32 13.53 3.16
CA LEU A 131 3.08 14.32 3.06
C LEU A 131 3.10 15.55 3.97
N ARG A 132 3.62 15.41 5.20
CA ARG A 132 3.68 16.50 6.17
C ARG A 132 4.79 17.50 5.89
N GLU A 133 5.95 17.02 5.46
CA GLU A 133 7.11 17.85 5.14
C GLU A 133 7.02 18.49 3.74
N ASN A 134 5.96 18.18 2.97
CA ASN A 134 5.79 18.57 1.58
C ASN A 134 6.97 18.10 0.69
N ASP A 135 7.54 16.93 1.00
CA ASP A 135 8.48 16.26 0.09
C ASP A 135 7.70 15.59 -1.04
N VAL A 136 7.45 16.37 -2.09
CA VAL A 136 6.68 15.95 -3.27
C VAL A 136 7.31 14.74 -3.96
N GLY A 137 8.63 14.54 -3.85
CA GLY A 137 9.33 13.46 -4.54
C GLY A 137 8.87 12.08 -4.09
N ALA A 138 8.70 11.88 -2.78
CA ALA A 138 8.23 10.63 -2.19
C ALA A 138 6.71 10.39 -2.34
N LEU A 139 5.95 11.42 -2.73
CA LEU A 139 4.50 11.30 -3.03
C LEU A 139 4.22 10.92 -4.48
N ILE A 140 5.25 10.91 -5.34
CA ILE A 140 5.11 10.59 -6.76
C ILE A 140 5.66 9.18 -7.04
N VAL A 141 4.80 8.32 -7.57
CA VAL A 141 5.20 7.05 -8.16
C VAL A 141 5.33 7.20 -9.67
N LYS A 142 6.52 6.90 -10.21
CA LYS A 142 6.79 6.90 -11.64
C LYS A 142 6.54 5.52 -12.22
N GLY A 143 5.50 5.38 -13.03
CA GLY A 143 5.20 4.12 -13.68
C GLY A 143 6.30 3.67 -14.65
N ALA A 144 6.50 2.36 -14.71
CA ALA A 144 7.52 1.71 -15.54
C ALA A 144 7.01 0.32 -15.98
N ASP A 145 7.43 -0.12 -17.17
CA ASP A 145 7.13 -1.46 -17.72
C ASP A 145 8.15 -2.51 -17.29
N THR A 146 9.38 -2.07 -17.06
CA THR A 146 10.50 -2.82 -16.49
C THR A 146 10.91 -2.12 -15.20
N ALA A 147 11.10 -2.86 -14.10
CA ALA A 147 11.19 -2.28 -12.75
C ALA A 147 9.93 -1.51 -12.32
N MET A 148 8.78 -2.18 -12.45
CA MET A 148 7.45 -1.64 -12.19
C MET A 148 7.22 -1.40 -10.69
N PRO A 149 6.92 -0.17 -10.26
CA PRO A 149 6.57 0.07 -8.87
C PRO A 149 5.26 -0.62 -8.49
N ALA A 150 5.23 -1.15 -7.27
CA ALA A 150 4.11 -1.89 -6.74
C ALA A 150 3.84 -1.52 -5.27
N ILE A 151 2.59 -1.72 -4.86
CA ILE A 151 2.13 -1.59 -3.48
C ILE A 151 1.69 -2.97 -3.02
N ILE A 152 2.15 -3.36 -1.85
CA ILE A 152 1.91 -4.68 -1.28
C ILE A 152 1.29 -4.58 0.12
N ALA A 153 0.71 -5.67 0.58
CA ALA A 153 0.43 -5.92 1.99
C ALA A 153 1.28 -7.08 2.50
N THR A 154 1.77 -6.96 3.74
CA THR A 154 2.39 -8.05 4.48
C THR A 154 1.52 -8.36 5.69
N LEU A 155 1.20 -9.64 5.90
CA LEU A 155 0.42 -10.10 7.05
C LEU A 155 1.25 -11.01 7.94
N SER A 156 1.07 -10.88 9.25
CA SER A 156 1.69 -11.81 10.20
C SER A 156 1.23 -13.26 10.02
N SER A 157 2.04 -14.17 10.53
CA SER A 157 1.72 -15.60 10.58
C SER A 157 0.74 -15.94 11.71
N GLY A 158 0.01 -17.06 11.57
CA GLY A 158 -0.84 -17.60 12.63
C GLY A 158 -2.23 -16.94 12.76
N LEU A 159 -2.63 -16.16 11.76
CA LEU A 159 -3.97 -15.59 11.66
C LEU A 159 -5.00 -16.69 11.34
N THR A 160 -6.13 -16.66 12.03
CA THR A 160 -7.23 -17.64 11.85
C THR A 160 -8.52 -17.01 11.35
N ALA A 161 -8.63 -15.69 11.42
CA ALA A 161 -9.69 -14.90 10.81
C ALA A 161 -9.20 -13.47 10.57
N GLY A 162 -9.90 -12.75 9.70
CA GLY A 162 -9.67 -11.33 9.42
C GLY A 162 -9.70 -11.04 7.93
N ARG A 163 -10.10 -9.81 7.59
CA ARG A 163 -10.19 -9.35 6.20
C ARG A 163 -10.02 -7.84 6.15
N ALA A 164 -9.26 -7.36 5.18
CA ALA A 164 -9.00 -5.94 4.97
C ALA A 164 -8.98 -5.57 3.49
N ARG A 165 -9.05 -4.26 3.23
CA ARG A 165 -8.95 -3.66 1.89
C ARG A 165 -8.22 -2.34 1.95
N LEU A 166 -7.38 -2.09 0.96
CA LEU A 166 -6.67 -0.82 0.82
C LEU A 166 -7.38 0.11 -0.17
N TYR A 167 -7.57 1.35 0.23
CA TYR A 167 -8.05 2.45 -0.60
C TYR A 167 -6.94 3.49 -0.77
N MET A 168 -6.84 4.04 -1.97
CA MET A 168 -5.84 5.03 -2.32
C MET A 168 -6.48 6.14 -3.16
N LEU A 169 -6.31 7.39 -2.73
CA LEU A 169 -6.65 8.57 -3.52
C LEU A 169 -5.44 8.91 -4.40
N VAL A 170 -5.63 8.87 -5.71
CA VAL A 170 -4.55 9.04 -6.68
C VAL A 170 -4.91 10.05 -7.75
N SER A 171 -3.90 10.83 -8.15
CA SER A 171 -3.93 11.63 -9.37
C SER A 171 -2.95 11.11 -10.39
N ARG A 172 -3.35 11.03 -11.65
CA ARG A 172 -2.42 10.83 -12.76
C ARG A 172 -1.90 12.19 -13.23
N ILE A 173 -0.58 12.38 -13.22
CA ILE A 173 0.10 13.59 -13.70
C ILE A 173 0.61 13.31 -15.11
N GLY A 174 0.15 14.10 -16.08
CA GLY A 174 0.55 13.99 -17.49
C GLY A 174 -0.26 12.95 -18.28
N VAL A 175 -0.44 13.25 -19.56
CA VAL A 175 -0.92 12.36 -20.63
C VAL A 175 0.04 12.43 -21.78
#